data_AF-A0A7Y3V4U7-F1
#
_entry.id   AF-A0A7Y3V4U7-F1
#
_cell.length_a   1.000
_cell.length_b   1.000
_cell.length_c   1.000
_cell.angle_alpha   90.00
_cell.angle_beta   90.00
_cell.angle_gamma   90.00
#
_symmetry.space_group_name_H-M   'P 1'
#
loop_
_entity.id
_entity.type
_entity.pdbx_description
1 polymer ?
#
loop_
_entity_poly.entity_id
_entity_poly.type
_entity_poly.pdbx_seq_one_letter_code
_entity_poly.pdbx_strand_id
1 'polypeptide(L)'
;HEKDQEPFHLHTIPLQPGDTIYTLTDGFSDQFGGSKGKKYMIKNVKELLLQIVHLPMSEQKQKLSEAFNQWKGSNEQVDDVCIIGVRI
;
A
#
# COMPACT_ATOMS: atom_id res chain seq x y z
N HIS A 1 15.41 -21.50 -3.79
CA HIS A 1 14.12 -20.89 -4.10
C HIS A 1 13.23 -21.97 -4.71
N GLU A 2 12.13 -22.33 -4.05
CA GLU A 2 11.28 -23.46 -4.43
C GLU A 2 10.43 -23.20 -5.70
N LYS A 3 10.40 -21.95 -6.20
CA LYS A 3 9.55 -21.52 -7.32
C LYS A 3 10.30 -20.95 -8.52
N ASP A 4 11.64 -21.00 -8.55
CA ASP A 4 12.43 -20.40 -9.63
C ASP A 4 12.17 -21.00 -11.02
N GLN A 5 11.62 -22.22 -11.06
CA GLN A 5 11.27 -22.93 -12.30
C GLN A 5 9.79 -22.74 -12.70
N GLU A 6 8.97 -22.09 -11.87
CA GLU A 6 7.58 -21.78 -12.22
C GLU A 6 7.57 -20.62 -13.23
N PRO A 7 6.99 -20.80 -14.44
CA PRO A 7 6.93 -19.72 -15.41
C PRO A 7 5.96 -18.62 -14.95
N PHE A 8 6.29 -17.36 -15.25
CA PHE A 8 5.35 -16.25 -15.05
C PHE A 8 4.14 -16.38 -15.98
N HIS A 9 2.95 -16.12 -15.44
CA HIS A 9 1.71 -16.07 -16.21
C HIS A 9 1.27 -14.63 -16.41
N LEU A 10 0.92 -14.28 -17.65
CA LEU A 10 0.33 -12.98 -17.96
C LEU A 10 -1.13 -12.97 -17.50
N HIS A 11 -1.48 -11.97 -16.68
CA HIS A 11 -2.86 -11.66 -16.33
C HIS A 11 -3.25 -10.32 -16.96
N THR A 12 -4.36 -10.31 -17.69
CA THR A 12 -4.89 -9.11 -18.34
C THR A 12 -6.24 -8.76 -17.73
N ILE A 13 -6.42 -7.49 -17.36
CA ILE A 13 -7.67 -6.98 -16.80
C ILE A 13 -8.09 -5.75 -17.65
N PRO A 14 -9.31 -5.73 -18.21
CA PRO A 14 -9.81 -4.54 -18.90
C PRO A 14 -10.10 -3.42 -17.90
N LEU A 15 -9.69 -2.19 -18.22
CA LEU A 15 -9.85 -1.02 -17.35
C LEU A 15 -10.91 -0.06 -17.92
N GLN A 16 -11.62 0.63 -17.02
CA GLN A 16 -12.59 1.66 -17.33
C GLN A 16 -12.10 3.04 -16.81
N PRO A 17 -12.53 4.16 -17.43
CA PRO A 17 -12.26 5.48 -16.90
C PRO A 17 -12.69 5.61 -15.44
N GLY A 18 -11.80 6.13 -14.59
CA GLY A 18 -12.00 6.24 -13.15
C GLY A 18 -11.46 5.07 -12.33
N ASP A 19 -11.09 3.94 -12.96
CA ASP A 19 -10.43 2.84 -12.26
C ASP A 19 -9.08 3.31 -11.68
N THR A 20 -8.77 2.85 -10.48
CA THR A 20 -7.51 3.15 -9.79
C THR A 20 -6.81 1.86 -9.40
N ILE A 21 -5.57 1.72 -9.84
CA ILE A 21 -4.73 0.55 -9.62
C ILE A 21 -3.62 0.93 -8.67
N TYR A 22 -3.37 0.08 -7.66
CA TYR A 22 -2.25 0.20 -6.76
C TYR A 22 -1.37 -1.05 -6.82
N THR A 23 -0.06 -0.84 -6.75
CA THR A 23 0.93 -1.87 -6.44
C THR A 23 1.81 -1.39 -5.30
N LEU A 24 2.27 -2.32 -4.46
CA LEU A 24 2.98 -2.00 -3.24
C LEU A 24 3.89 -3.14 -2.80
N THR A 25 4.94 -2.79 -2.05
CA THR A 25 5.73 -3.72 -1.24
C THR A 25 5.05 -3.96 0.12
N ASP A 26 5.52 -4.96 0.85
CA ASP A 26 5.02 -5.34 2.18
C ASP A 26 5.46 -4.39 3.30
N GLY A 27 6.51 -3.59 3.11
CA GLY A 27 7.03 -2.67 4.13
C GLY A 27 6.00 -1.75 4.78
N PHE A 28 4.98 -1.26 4.04
CA PHE A 28 3.90 -0.47 4.65
C PHE A 28 3.10 -1.32 5.64
N SER A 29 2.64 -2.50 5.21
CA SER A 29 1.84 -3.39 6.06
C SER A 29 2.63 -3.96 7.24
N ASP A 30 3.94 -4.11 7.09
CA ASP A 30 4.81 -4.67 8.12
C ASP A 30 5.31 -3.66 9.14
N GLN A 31 5.08 -2.35 8.90
CA GLN A 31 5.45 -1.30 9.83
C GLN A 31 4.80 -1.47 11.21
N PHE A 32 5.63 -1.50 12.25
CA PHE A 32 5.19 -1.48 13.64
C PHE A 32 4.84 -0.07 14.10
N GLY A 33 3.80 0.06 14.90
CA GLY A 33 3.29 1.36 15.31
C GLY A 33 2.05 1.32 16.20
N GLY A 34 1.43 2.49 16.38
CA GLY A 34 0.29 2.69 17.25
C GLY A 34 0.61 2.50 18.75
N SER A 35 -0.39 2.72 19.60
CA SER A 35 -0.22 2.69 21.07
C SER A 35 0.19 1.32 21.63
N LYS A 36 0.02 0.25 20.85
CA LYS A 36 0.32 -1.13 21.24
C LYS A 36 1.50 -1.73 20.47
N GLY A 37 2.21 -0.94 19.66
CA GLY A 37 3.37 -1.41 18.88
C GLY A 37 3.05 -2.60 17.97
N LYS A 38 1.96 -2.54 17.22
CA LYS A 38 1.52 -3.63 16.32
C LYS A 38 1.87 -3.32 14.87
N LYS A 39 1.98 -4.36 14.04
CA LYS A 39 2.06 -4.22 12.58
C LYS A 39 0.82 -3.50 12.04
N TYR A 40 0.98 -2.71 10.97
CA TYR A 40 -0.13 -2.03 10.32
C TYR A 40 -1.12 -3.01 9.66
N MET A 41 -0.61 -4.13 9.15
CA MET A 41 -1.36 -5.19 8.46
C MET A 41 -1.92 -4.77 7.09
N ILE A 42 -1.86 -5.68 6.12
CA ILE A 42 -2.37 -5.46 4.75
C ILE A 42 -3.86 -5.10 4.70
N LYS A 43 -4.65 -5.58 5.67
CA LYS A 43 -6.07 -5.25 5.79
C LYS A 43 -6.28 -3.75 5.94
N ASN A 44 -5.53 -3.10 6.83
CA ASN A 44 -5.68 -1.67 7.09
C ASN A 44 -5.18 -0.83 5.90
N VAL A 45 -4.15 -1.30 5.17
CA VAL A 45 -3.71 -0.64 3.93
C VAL A 45 -4.84 -0.61 2.90
N LYS A 46 -5.50 -1.76 2.69
CA LYS A 46 -6.64 -1.86 1.76
C LYS A 46 -7.81 -0.97 2.17
N GLU A 47 -8.15 -0.96 3.46
CA GLU A 47 -9.22 -0.10 4.00
C GLU A 47 -8.89 1.39 3.80
N LEU A 48 -7.65 1.80 4.07
CA LEU A 48 -7.20 3.17 3.82
C LEU A 48 -7.31 3.55 2.34
N LEU A 49 -6.83 2.68 1.43
CA LEU A 49 -6.93 2.92 -0.01
C LEU A 49 -8.39 3.09 -0.46
N LEU A 50 -9.29 2.23 0.00
CA LEU A 50 -10.73 2.35 -0.29
C LEU A 50 -11.34 3.64 0.26
N GLN A 51 -10.91 4.09 1.44
CA GLN A 51 -11.37 5.34 2.02
C GLN A 51 -10.93 6.57 1.21
N ILE A 52 -9.71 6.56 0.66
CA ILE A 52 -9.14 7.73 -0.02
C ILE A 52 -9.29 7.69 -1.55
N VAL A 53 -9.74 6.59 -2.14
CA VAL A 53 -9.75 6.41 -3.60
C VAL A 53 -10.56 7.49 -4.33
N HIS A 54 -11.56 8.10 -3.72
CA HIS A 54 -12.34 9.17 -4.35
C HIS A 54 -11.60 10.51 -4.46
N LEU A 55 -10.48 10.68 -3.73
CA LEU A 55 -9.69 11.91 -3.72
C LEU A 55 -8.79 12.04 -4.96
N PRO A 56 -8.28 13.25 -5.28
CA PRO A 56 -7.21 13.44 -6.25
C PRO A 56 -5.95 12.63 -5.91
N MET A 57 -5.23 12.13 -6.91
CA MET A 57 -4.05 11.26 -6.70
C MET A 57 -2.96 11.90 -5.82
N SER A 58 -2.79 13.22 -5.91
CA SER A 58 -1.87 13.98 -5.06
C SER A 58 -2.27 13.95 -3.58
N GLU A 59 -3.57 14.10 -3.30
CA GLU A 59 -4.10 14.04 -1.94
C GLU A 59 -4.04 12.63 -1.37
N GLN A 60 -4.27 11.60 -2.19
CA GLN A 60 -4.11 10.21 -1.76
C GLN A 60 -2.67 9.91 -1.36
N LYS A 61 -1.69 10.36 -2.15
CA LYS A 61 -0.26 10.24 -1.81
C LYS A 61 0.03 10.88 -0.45
N GLN A 62 -0.51 12.08 -0.22
CA GLN A 62 -0.36 12.77 1.06
C GLN A 62 -1.01 11.96 2.20
N LYS A 63 -2.25 11.48 2.02
CA LYS A 63 -2.96 10.69 3.03
C LYS A 63 -2.26 9.38 3.39
N LEU A 64 -1.68 8.70 2.40
CA LEU A 64 -0.86 7.49 2.62
C LEU A 64 0.39 7.81 3.44
N SER A 65 1.07 8.91 3.11
CA SER A 65 2.26 9.35 3.85
C SER A 65 1.93 9.77 5.28
N GLU A 66 0.84 10.52 5.48
CA GLU A 66 0.33 10.92 6.79
C GLU A 66 0.00 9.68 7.64
N ALA A 67 -0.79 8.75 7.09
CA ALA A 67 -1.19 7.54 7.81
C ALA A 67 0.01 6.67 8.19
N PHE A 68 0.99 6.51 7.29
CA PHE A 68 2.21 5.77 7.57
C PHE A 68 3.02 6.41 8.70
N ASN A 69 3.29 7.71 8.60
CA ASN A 69 4.09 8.43 9.59
C ASN A 69 3.38 8.50 10.95
N GLN A 70 2.05 8.67 10.95
CA GLN A 70 1.26 8.66 12.17
C GLN A 70 1.27 7.30 12.85
N TRP A 71 1.12 6.22 12.07
CA TRP A 71 1.17 4.87 12.63
C TRP A 71 2.55 4.55 13.20
N LYS A 72 3.60 4.75 12.38
CA LYS A 72 4.99 4.54 12.77
C LYS A 72 5.33 5.35 14.03
N GLY A 73 4.90 6.61 14.09
CA GLY A 73 5.24 7.51 15.18
C GLY A 73 6.76 7.62 15.35
N SER A 74 7.22 7.42 16.58
CA SER A 74 8.66 7.41 16.92
C SER A 74 9.35 6.07 16.66
N ASN A 75 8.63 5.04 16.19
CA ASN A 75 9.27 3.76 15.86
C ASN A 75 10.15 3.91 14.62
N GLU A 76 11.16 3.05 14.54
CA GLU A 76 11.99 2.92 13.35
C GLU A 76 11.19 2.30 12.21
N GLN A 77 11.59 2.65 10.99
CA GLN A 77 11.09 1.97 9.81
C GLN A 77 11.77 0.62 9.69
N VAL A 78 10.99 -0.44 9.49
CA VAL A 78 11.49 -1.82 9.55
C VAL A 78 11.90 -2.39 8.21
N ASP A 79 11.44 -1.79 7.12
CA ASP A 79 11.68 -2.26 5.74
C ASP A 79 11.49 -1.12 4.73
N ASP A 80 11.87 -1.35 3.47
CA ASP A 80 11.63 -0.42 2.37
C ASP A 80 10.13 -0.34 2.01
N VAL A 81 9.62 0.89 1.92
CA VAL A 81 8.20 1.16 1.65
C VAL A 81 8.03 1.76 0.27
N CYS A 82 7.32 1.05 -0.61
CA CYS A 82 6.96 1.54 -1.93
C CYS A 82 5.47 1.31 -2.20
N ILE A 83 4.77 2.37 -2.64
CA ILE A 83 3.41 2.31 -3.16
C ILE A 83 3.35 3.14 -4.43
N ILE A 84 2.79 2.56 -5.50
CA ILE A 84 2.54 3.21 -6.78
C ILE A 84 1.04 3.14 -7.05
N GLY A 85 0.42 4.28 -7.34
CA GLY A 85 -0.99 4.39 -7.71
C GLY A 85 -1.15 5.02 -9.08
N VAL A 86 -2.02 4.46 -9.91
CA VAL A 86 -2.36 4.96 -11.25
C VAL A 86 -3.88 5.03 -11.40
N ARG A 87 -4.38 6.15 -11.93
CA ARG A 87 -5.78 6.32 -12.30
C ARG A 87 -5.93 6.47 -13.80
N ILE A 88 -6.91 5.79 -14.36
CA ILE A 88 -7.26 5.80 -15.79
C ILE A 88 -8.24 6.92 -16.11
#